data_AF-A0A0G1HHX4-F1
#
_entry.id   AF-A0A0G1HHX4-F1
#
_cell.length_a   1.000
_cell.length_b   1.000
_cell.length_c   1.000
_cell.angle_alpha   90.00
_cell.angle_beta   90.00
_cell.angle_gamma   90.00
#
_symmetry.space_group_name_H-M   'P 1'
#
loop_
_entity.id
_entity.type
_entity.pdbx_description
1 polymer ?
#
loop_
_entity_poly.entity_id
_entity_poly.type
_entity_poly.pdbx_seq_one_letter_code
_entity_poly.pdbx_strand_id
1 'polypeptide(L)'
;MGREEKLFHLQEDDIQKYELDNGDECEIYMPRSPKERVPFQSEHCEFMPVGWTRLGEIWYPLSYKVVTEDLKSLGLRRNPNIMTFAVCEWVLLPDDQVKPGMDDWGGVWTALRSGSVKTLKEHCQRTWGMETRGFLTAIHNPVFANSYRIKSQGVILLKEIV
;
A
#
# COMPACT_ATOMS: atom_id res chain seq x y z
N MET A 1 14.09 -21.46 -3.55
CA MET A 1 14.48 -20.09 -3.18
C MET A 1 13.26 -19.36 -2.66
N GLY A 2 13.27 -19.01 -1.37
CA GLY A 2 12.17 -18.32 -0.68
C GLY A 2 11.99 -16.87 -1.15
N ARG A 3 10.87 -16.24 -0.77
CA ARG A 3 10.57 -14.84 -1.09
C ARG A 3 11.69 -13.90 -0.62
N GLU A 4 12.12 -14.06 0.62
CA GLU A 4 13.15 -13.20 1.21
C GLU A 4 14.48 -13.34 0.48
N GLU A 5 14.90 -14.56 0.14
CA GLU A 5 16.10 -14.79 -0.68
C GLU A 5 16.03 -14.06 -2.03
N LYS A 6 14.87 -14.04 -2.69
CA LYS A 6 14.68 -13.26 -3.94
C LYS A 6 14.83 -11.76 -3.71
N LEU A 7 14.35 -11.24 -2.58
CA LEU A 7 14.43 -9.81 -2.24
C LEU A 7 15.84 -9.40 -1.81
N PHE A 8 16.57 -10.27 -1.12
CA PHE A 8 17.98 -10.05 -0.77
C PHE A 8 18.91 -10.02 -1.98
N HIS A 9 18.51 -10.62 -3.11
CA HIS A 9 19.27 -10.61 -4.36
C HIS A 9 18.82 -9.54 -5.36
N LEU A 10 17.99 -8.59 -4.94
CA LEU A 10 17.67 -7.43 -5.78
C LEU A 10 18.95 -6.60 -5.99
N GLN A 11 19.15 -6.14 -7.23
CA GLN A 11 20.35 -5.37 -7.57
C GLN A 11 20.28 -4.00 -6.90
N GLU A 12 21.36 -3.61 -6.21
CA GLU A 12 21.43 -2.32 -5.49
C GLU A 12 21.16 -1.12 -6.40
N ASP A 13 21.54 -1.21 -7.67
CA ASP A 13 21.33 -0.16 -8.69
C ASP A 13 19.84 0.13 -8.97
N ASP A 14 18.92 -0.75 -8.57
CA ASP A 14 17.47 -0.59 -8.74
C ASP A 14 16.76 -0.08 -7.47
N ILE A 15 17.51 0.18 -6.41
CA ILE A 15 16.99 0.62 -5.12
C ILE A 15 17.10 2.13 -5.00
N GLN A 16 15.96 2.78 -4.79
CA GLN A 16 15.90 4.20 -4.45
C GLN A 16 15.86 4.36 -2.94
N LYS A 17 16.81 5.12 -2.37
CA LYS A 17 16.86 5.41 -0.93
C LYS A 17 16.14 6.73 -0.63
N TYR A 18 15.38 6.74 0.44
CA TYR A 18 14.60 7.87 0.94
C TYR A 18 14.80 7.98 2.45
N GLU A 19 14.85 9.20 2.96
CA GLU A 19 14.73 9.47 4.39
C GLU A 19 13.27 9.79 4.69
N LEU A 20 12.69 9.11 5.68
CA LEU A 20 11.35 9.39 6.18
C LEU A 20 11.39 10.59 7.12
N ASP A 21 10.24 11.25 7.33
CA ASP A 21 10.16 12.45 8.18
C ASP A 21 10.58 12.21 9.64
N ASN A 22 10.57 10.96 10.09
CA ASN A 22 11.02 10.53 11.41
C ASN A 22 12.54 10.23 11.48
N GLY A 23 13.28 10.42 10.38
CA GLY A 23 14.71 10.15 10.25
C GLY A 23 15.07 8.70 9.90
N ASP A 24 14.07 7.83 9.68
CA ASP A 24 14.32 6.45 9.27
C ASP A 24 14.69 6.36 7.77
N GLU A 25 15.57 5.42 7.44
CA GLU A 25 15.87 5.10 6.04
C GLU A 25 14.84 4.13 5.45
N CYS A 26 14.37 4.47 4.26
CA CYS A 26 13.44 3.70 3.45
C CYS A 26 14.06 3.41 2.09
N GLU A 27 14.15 2.15 1.74
CA GLU A 27 14.62 1.72 0.43
C GLU A 27 13.43 1.25 -0.39
N ILE A 28 13.30 1.73 -1.62
CA ILE A 28 12.20 1.40 -2.53
C ILE A 28 12.78 0.74 -3.77
N TYR A 29 12.37 -0.50 -3.99
CA TYR A 29 12.61 -1.25 -5.22
C TYR A 29 11.36 -1.23 -6.09
N MET A 30 11.49 -0.61 -7.27
CA MET A 30 10.46 -0.63 -8.31
C MET A 30 10.98 -1.42 -9.52
N PRO A 31 10.44 -2.62 -9.80
CA PRO A 31 10.91 -3.44 -10.91
C PRO A 31 10.68 -2.75 -12.25
N ARG A 32 11.65 -2.89 -13.17
CA ARG A 32 11.62 -2.25 -14.49
C ARG A 32 10.61 -2.93 -15.41
N SER A 33 10.35 -4.22 -15.17
CA SER A 33 9.37 -5.00 -15.94
C SER A 33 8.49 -5.88 -15.04
N PRO A 34 7.28 -6.27 -15.51
CA PRO A 34 6.44 -7.21 -14.77
C PRO A 34 7.09 -8.57 -14.47
N LYS A 35 8.10 -8.98 -15.24
CA LYS A 35 8.81 -10.26 -15.08
C LYS A 35 9.76 -10.28 -13.88
N GLU A 36 10.23 -9.11 -13.46
CA GLU A 36 11.11 -8.93 -12.29
C GLU A 36 10.33 -8.81 -10.98
N ARG A 37 8.99 -8.80 -11.03
CA ARG A 37 8.18 -8.68 -9.83
C ARG A 37 8.25 -9.96 -9.01
N VAL A 38 8.54 -9.79 -7.73
CA VAL A 38 8.49 -10.87 -6.74
C VAL A 38 7.08 -10.89 -6.13
N PRO A 39 6.35 -12.02 -6.17
CA PRO A 39 5.02 -12.12 -5.60
C PRO A 39 5.07 -12.07 -4.07
N PHE A 40 4.03 -11.47 -3.48
CA PHE A 40 3.74 -11.62 -2.07
C PHE A 40 2.86 -12.87 -1.87
N GLN A 41 3.22 -13.68 -0.89
CA GLN A 41 2.43 -14.83 -0.45
C GLN A 41 2.40 -14.89 1.08
N SER A 42 1.24 -15.25 1.62
CA SER A 42 0.95 -15.47 3.04
C SER A 42 -0.08 -16.60 3.17
N GLU A 43 -0.47 -16.94 4.40
CA GLU A 43 -1.58 -17.86 4.63
C GLU A 43 -2.95 -17.33 4.17
N HIS A 44 -3.11 -16.00 4.07
CA HIS A 44 -4.40 -15.37 3.77
C HIS A 44 -4.56 -14.97 2.30
N CYS A 45 -3.48 -14.56 1.63
CA CYS A 45 -3.55 -14.11 0.25
C CYS A 45 -2.21 -14.19 -0.50
N GLU A 46 -2.33 -14.17 -1.83
CA GLU A 46 -1.24 -14.03 -2.78
C GLU A 46 -1.55 -12.90 -3.77
N PHE A 47 -0.55 -12.07 -4.08
CA PHE A 47 -0.69 -11.03 -5.11
C PHE A 47 0.68 -10.59 -5.63
N MET A 48 0.66 -9.84 -6.74
CA MET A 48 1.87 -9.27 -7.34
C MET A 48 1.98 -7.77 -7.02
N PRO A 49 2.76 -7.35 -6.01
CA PRO A 49 2.89 -5.95 -5.65
C PRO A 49 3.52 -5.12 -6.78
N VAL A 50 3.39 -3.79 -6.70
CA VAL A 50 4.02 -2.90 -7.69
C VAL A 50 5.52 -2.75 -7.51
N GLY A 51 6.00 -3.08 -6.31
CA GLY A 51 7.39 -3.03 -5.90
C GLY A 51 7.50 -3.50 -4.46
N TRP A 52 8.67 -3.32 -3.88
CA TRP A 52 8.96 -3.66 -2.49
C TRP A 52 9.66 -2.50 -1.82
N THR A 53 9.48 -2.36 -0.52
CA THR A 53 10.27 -1.43 0.27
C THR A 53 10.90 -2.15 1.45
N ARG A 54 12.11 -1.73 1.81
CA ARG A 54 12.80 -2.19 3.01
C ARG A 54 12.83 -1.06 4.03
N LEU A 55 12.33 -1.35 5.22
CA LEU A 55 12.36 -0.49 6.40
C LEU A 55 13.04 -1.29 7.51
N GLY A 56 14.25 -0.89 7.90
CA GLY A 56 15.13 -1.71 8.72
C GLY A 56 15.48 -3.04 8.01
N GLU A 57 15.21 -4.16 8.66
CA GLU A 57 15.47 -5.50 8.10
C GLU A 57 14.26 -6.13 7.40
N ILE A 58 13.10 -5.44 7.39
CA ILE A 58 11.84 -6.01 6.94
C ILE A 58 11.45 -5.49 5.56
N TRP A 59 11.07 -6.40 4.67
CA TRP A 59 10.51 -6.10 3.36
C TRP A 59 8.98 -6.04 3.38
N TYR A 60 8.43 -4.93 2.90
CA TYR A 60 7.00 -4.70 2.77
C TYR A 60 6.59 -4.60 1.29
N PRO A 61 5.48 -5.23 0.89
CA PRO A 61 4.95 -5.07 -0.46
C PRO A 61 4.41 -3.66 -0.66
N LEU A 62 4.64 -3.09 -1.85
CA LEU A 62 4.12 -1.78 -2.23
C LEU A 62 2.79 -1.87 -2.98
N SER A 63 1.95 -0.87 -2.75
CA SER A 63 0.68 -0.63 -3.44
C SER A 63 0.42 0.88 -3.54
N TYR A 64 -0.81 1.27 -3.88
CA TYR A 64 -1.22 2.67 -3.90
C TYR A 64 -2.38 2.94 -2.97
N LYS A 65 -2.33 4.07 -2.27
CA LYS A 65 -3.44 4.54 -1.45
C LYS A 65 -3.92 5.89 -1.94
N VAL A 66 -5.23 6.05 -1.98
CA VAL A 66 -5.88 7.34 -2.25
C VAL A 66 -6.56 7.78 -0.98
N VAL A 67 -6.29 9.02 -0.59
CA VAL A 67 -6.82 9.67 0.59
C VAL A 67 -7.43 11.00 0.17
N THR A 68 -8.25 11.58 1.04
CA THR A 68 -8.71 12.96 0.90
C THR A 68 -7.53 13.93 1.00
N GLU A 69 -7.74 15.19 0.62
CA GLU A 69 -6.72 16.24 0.74
C GLU A 69 -6.17 16.40 2.17
N ASP A 70 -7.05 16.25 3.18
CA ASP A 70 -6.72 16.24 4.61
C ASP A 70 -6.24 14.88 5.14
N LEU A 71 -5.78 14.01 4.24
CA LEU A 71 -5.14 12.71 4.52
C LEU A 71 -6.04 11.70 5.22
N LYS A 72 -7.36 11.71 4.97
CA LYS A 72 -8.31 10.76 5.56
C LYS A 72 -8.72 9.66 4.59
N SER A 73 -9.30 8.59 5.15
CA SER A 73 -10.04 7.58 4.39
C SER A 73 -11.12 8.24 3.53
N LEU A 74 -11.30 7.78 2.29
CA LEU A 74 -12.33 8.27 1.38
C LEU A 74 -13.78 7.99 1.82
N GLY A 75 -13.99 7.17 2.86
CA GLY A 75 -15.34 6.84 3.38
C GLY A 75 -16.23 6.04 2.41
N LEU A 76 -15.64 5.37 1.41
CA LEU A 76 -16.40 4.62 0.41
C LEU A 76 -17.02 3.35 1.00
N ARG A 77 -18.14 2.90 0.39
CA ARG A 77 -18.82 1.61 0.66
C ARG A 77 -19.17 1.35 2.14
N ARG A 78 -19.54 2.41 2.87
CA ARG A 78 -19.91 2.31 4.30
C ARG A 78 -18.78 1.78 5.19
N ASN A 79 -17.51 1.98 4.80
CA ASN A 79 -16.38 1.67 5.68
C ASN A 79 -16.56 2.47 7.00
N PRO A 80 -16.76 1.80 8.15
CA PRO A 80 -17.00 2.50 9.41
C PRO A 80 -15.74 3.18 9.96
N ASN A 81 -14.56 2.82 9.44
CA ASN A 81 -13.27 3.24 9.95
C ASN A 81 -12.71 4.38 9.10
N ILE A 82 -13.19 5.60 9.36
CA ILE A 82 -12.53 6.81 8.86
C ILE A 82 -11.25 7.01 9.65
N MET A 83 -10.12 6.80 8.99
CA MET A 83 -8.78 6.92 9.56
C MET A 83 -8.10 8.14 8.98
N THR A 84 -7.13 8.69 9.71
CA THR A 84 -6.19 9.70 9.20
C THR A 84 -4.85 9.03 8.96
N PHE A 85 -4.20 9.36 7.85
CA PHE A 85 -2.97 8.76 7.37
C PHE A 85 -1.86 9.80 7.36
N ALA A 86 -1.14 9.92 8.47
CA ALA A 86 0.08 10.73 8.50
C ALA A 86 1.08 10.19 7.46
N VAL A 87 1.75 11.11 6.76
CA VAL A 87 2.78 10.76 5.78
C VAL A 87 4.00 10.25 6.54
N CYS A 88 4.68 9.24 5.99
CA CYS A 88 5.87 8.62 6.60
C CYS A 88 5.65 7.99 7.99
N GLU A 89 4.40 7.80 8.42
CA GLU A 89 4.06 7.13 9.67
C GLU A 89 3.23 5.87 9.44
N TRP A 90 3.47 4.85 10.27
CA TRP A 90 2.65 3.64 10.28
C TRP A 90 1.28 3.94 10.86
N VAL A 91 0.26 3.71 10.06
CA VAL A 91 -1.13 3.71 10.51
C VAL A 91 -1.62 2.27 10.53
N LEU A 92 -1.68 1.72 11.74
CA LEU A 92 -2.03 0.34 12.01
C LEU A 92 -3.41 0.26 12.68
N LEU A 93 -4.19 -0.74 12.27
CA LEU A 93 -5.36 -1.16 13.04
C LEU A 93 -4.96 -2.24 14.05
N PRO A 94 -5.63 -2.29 15.22
CA PRO A 94 -5.57 -3.43 16.12
C PRO A 94 -5.97 -4.73 15.40
N ASP A 95 -5.36 -5.86 15.79
CA ASP A 95 -5.59 -7.17 15.15
C ASP A 95 -7.08 -7.58 15.14
N ASP A 96 -7.82 -7.26 16.19
CA ASP A 96 -9.25 -7.56 16.33
C ASP A 96 -10.15 -6.73 15.38
N GLN A 97 -9.59 -5.70 14.75
CA GLN A 97 -10.25 -4.88 13.72
C GLN A 97 -9.84 -5.25 12.30
N VAL A 98 -9.12 -6.36 12.12
CA VAL A 98 -8.64 -6.84 10.82
C VAL A 98 -9.15 -8.26 10.59
N LYS A 99 -10.17 -8.39 9.75
CA LYS A 99 -10.71 -9.70 9.36
C LYS A 99 -10.25 -10.08 7.95
N PRO A 100 -9.60 -11.25 7.78
CA PRO A 100 -9.31 -11.80 6.47
C PRO A 100 -10.56 -11.98 5.60
N GLY A 101 -10.36 -11.90 4.28
CA GLY A 101 -11.44 -12.03 3.29
C GLY A 101 -11.94 -10.70 2.72
N MET A 102 -12.97 -10.80 1.88
CA MET A 102 -13.40 -9.72 0.99
C MET A 102 -14.34 -8.68 1.63
N ASP A 103 -14.76 -8.91 2.86
CA ASP A 103 -15.73 -8.06 3.56
C ASP A 103 -15.17 -6.64 3.74
N ASP A 104 -16.02 -5.64 3.51
CA ASP A 104 -15.62 -4.22 3.53
C ASP A 104 -15.36 -3.73 4.98
N TRP A 105 -15.84 -4.47 6.01
CA TRP A 105 -15.57 -4.17 7.42
C TRP A 105 -14.12 -4.49 7.83
N GLY A 106 -13.51 -3.56 8.56
CA GLY A 106 -12.16 -3.71 9.12
C GLY A 106 -11.05 -3.59 8.06
N GLY A 107 -9.81 -3.52 8.54
CA GLY A 107 -8.62 -3.40 7.68
C GLY A 107 -8.49 -2.09 6.91
N VAL A 108 -7.32 -1.92 6.31
CA VAL A 108 -6.96 -0.78 5.46
C VAL A 108 -6.88 -1.25 4.01
N TRP A 109 -7.67 -0.60 3.15
CA TRP A 109 -7.71 -0.88 1.72
C TRP A 109 -6.73 -0.02 0.92
N THR A 110 -6.02 -0.67 -0.01
CA THR A 110 -5.15 -0.04 -1.02
C THR A 110 -5.44 -0.60 -2.42
N ALA A 111 -5.11 0.17 -3.44
CA ALA A 111 -5.20 -0.22 -4.84
C ALA A 111 -3.92 -0.89 -5.31
N LEU A 112 -4.06 -1.99 -6.07
CA LEU A 112 -2.93 -2.77 -6.59
C LEU A 112 -2.28 -2.12 -7.83
N ARG A 113 -2.99 -1.23 -8.53
CA ARG A 113 -2.57 -0.68 -9.83
C ARG A 113 -2.65 0.84 -9.83
N SER A 114 -1.69 1.49 -10.50
CA SER A 114 -1.66 2.95 -10.64
C SER A 114 -2.87 3.48 -11.43
N GLY A 115 -3.32 2.74 -12.47
CA GLY A 115 -4.53 3.10 -13.21
C GLY A 115 -5.78 3.19 -12.33
N SER A 116 -5.87 2.35 -11.29
CA SER A 116 -6.98 2.40 -10.32
C SER A 116 -6.96 3.65 -9.47
N VAL A 117 -5.78 4.26 -9.22
CA VAL A 117 -5.66 5.55 -8.52
C VAL A 117 -6.34 6.63 -9.33
N LYS A 118 -5.98 6.77 -10.62
CA LYS A 118 -6.58 7.77 -11.52
C LYS A 118 -8.10 7.63 -11.57
N THR A 119 -8.60 6.42 -11.81
CA THR A 119 -10.05 6.15 -11.84
C THR A 119 -10.73 6.51 -10.52
N LEU A 120 -10.08 6.26 -9.38
CA LEU A 120 -10.63 6.58 -8.07
C LEU A 120 -10.68 8.08 -7.81
N LYS A 121 -9.62 8.82 -8.14
CA LYS A 121 -9.58 10.30 -8.05
C LYS A 121 -10.68 10.92 -8.92
N GLU A 122 -10.80 10.49 -10.17
CA GLU A 122 -11.84 10.95 -11.10
C GLU A 122 -13.26 10.65 -10.59
N HIS A 123 -13.46 9.46 -10.02
CA HIS A 123 -14.75 9.09 -9.43
C HIS A 123 -15.10 9.95 -8.22
N CYS A 124 -14.14 10.18 -7.31
CA CYS A 124 -14.33 11.01 -6.14
C CYS A 124 -14.72 12.45 -6.51
N GLN A 125 -14.00 13.03 -7.49
CA GLN A 125 -14.29 14.37 -7.97
C GLN A 125 -15.66 14.46 -8.63
N ARG A 126 -15.97 13.54 -9.55
CA ARG A 126 -17.24 13.56 -10.30
C ARG A 126 -18.47 13.33 -9.41
N THR A 127 -18.35 12.50 -8.38
CA THR A 127 -19.50 12.07 -7.56
C THR A 127 -19.70 12.95 -6.33
N TRP A 128 -18.63 13.44 -5.71
CA TRP A 128 -18.71 14.22 -4.46
C TRP A 128 -18.00 15.58 -4.51
N GLY A 129 -17.38 15.97 -5.63
CA GLY A 129 -16.56 17.19 -5.69
C GLY A 129 -15.36 17.15 -4.73
N MET A 130 -14.89 15.94 -4.43
CA MET A 130 -13.86 15.69 -3.43
C MET A 130 -12.49 15.60 -4.08
N GLU A 131 -11.62 16.54 -3.74
CA GLU A 131 -10.20 16.49 -4.08
C GLU A 131 -9.49 15.38 -3.30
N THR A 132 -8.53 14.73 -3.96
CA THR A 132 -7.88 13.53 -3.44
C THR A 132 -6.40 13.50 -3.79
N ARG A 133 -5.62 12.85 -2.92
CA ARG A 133 -4.18 12.67 -3.04
C ARG A 133 -3.84 11.19 -3.16
N GLY A 134 -2.89 10.85 -4.02
CA GLY A 134 -2.48 9.47 -4.29
C GLY A 134 -1.07 9.23 -3.80
N PHE A 135 -0.81 8.09 -3.18
CA PHE A 135 0.50 7.76 -2.62
C PHE A 135 0.93 6.35 -3.00
N LEU A 136 2.23 6.16 -3.26
CA LEU A 136 2.90 4.88 -3.12
C LEU A 136 2.97 4.53 -1.63
N THR A 137 2.57 3.31 -1.30
CA THR A 137 2.23 2.91 0.07
C THR A 137 2.80 1.54 0.38
N ALA A 138 3.53 1.39 1.49
CA ALA A 138 3.89 0.08 2.02
C ALA A 138 2.74 -0.52 2.82
N ILE A 139 2.61 -1.83 2.77
CA ILE A 139 1.50 -2.54 3.37
C ILE A 139 2.00 -3.48 4.47
N HIS A 140 1.43 -3.34 5.66
CA HIS A 140 1.67 -4.22 6.79
C HIS A 140 0.58 -5.30 6.88
N ASN A 141 1.01 -6.55 7.00
CA ASN A 141 0.16 -7.73 7.18
C ASN A 141 -1.07 -7.77 6.23
N PRO A 142 -0.87 -8.03 4.92
CA PRO A 142 -1.97 -8.23 3.98
C PRO A 142 -2.83 -9.45 4.34
N VAL A 143 -4.16 -9.27 4.41
CA VAL A 143 -5.12 -10.31 4.83
C VAL A 143 -6.12 -10.69 3.73
N PHE A 144 -6.13 -9.97 2.62
CA PHE A 144 -6.90 -10.29 1.43
C PHE A 144 -6.37 -9.53 0.23
N ALA A 145 -6.37 -10.15 -0.94
CA ALA A 145 -6.09 -9.47 -2.20
C ALA A 145 -7.00 -10.00 -3.30
N ASN A 146 -7.35 -9.11 -4.23
CA ASN A 146 -7.97 -9.50 -5.49
C ASN A 146 -7.23 -8.81 -6.65
N SER A 147 -7.81 -8.85 -7.85
CA SER A 147 -7.15 -8.32 -9.05
C SER A 147 -6.88 -6.81 -9.05
N TYR A 148 -7.46 -6.04 -8.12
CA TYR A 148 -7.37 -4.58 -8.10
C TYR A 148 -7.17 -3.93 -6.72
N ARG A 149 -7.46 -4.60 -5.60
CA ARG A 149 -7.30 -4.06 -4.25
C ARG A 149 -6.73 -5.08 -3.26
N ILE A 150 -6.06 -4.56 -2.24
CA ILE A 150 -5.49 -5.30 -1.12
C ILE A 150 -6.12 -4.78 0.17
N LYS A 151 -6.47 -5.69 1.07
CA LYS A 151 -6.85 -5.42 2.45
C LYS A 151 -5.69 -5.79 3.35
N SER A 152 -5.41 -4.96 4.33
CA SER A 152 -4.26 -5.09 5.20
C SER A 152 -4.55 -4.61 6.60
N GLN A 153 -3.67 -4.92 7.54
CA GLN A 153 -3.75 -4.37 8.89
C GLN A 153 -3.39 -2.88 8.93
N GLY A 154 -2.41 -2.49 8.14
CA GLY A 154 -1.90 -1.14 8.22
C GLY A 154 -1.05 -0.76 7.02
N VAL A 155 -0.74 0.53 6.95
CA VAL A 155 -0.05 1.15 5.82
C VAL A 155 0.85 2.29 6.28
N ILE A 156 1.83 2.62 5.45
CA ILE A 156 2.61 3.86 5.52
C ILE A 156 2.57 4.54 4.15
N LEU A 157 2.24 5.84 4.13
CA LEU A 157 2.29 6.64 2.91
C LEU A 157 3.73 7.10 2.68
N LEU A 158 4.38 6.65 1.60
CA LEU A 158 5.80 6.91 1.37
C LEU A 158 6.04 8.08 0.42
N LYS A 159 5.41 8.04 -0.75
CA LYS A 159 5.67 9.00 -1.82
C LYS A 159 4.38 9.39 -2.51
N GLU A 160 4.10 10.68 -2.57
CA GLU A 160 2.96 11.18 -3.34
C GLU A 160 3.18 10.93 -4.84
N ILE A 161 2.13 10.51 -5.53
CA ILE A 161 2.11 10.27 -6.96
C ILE A 161 1.16 11.26 -7.64
N VAL A 162 1.65 11.90 -8.70
CA VAL A 162 0.93 12.91 -9.49
C VAL A 162 0.04 12.24 -10.54
#